data_AF-G8SJ84-F1
#
_entry.id   AF-G8SJ84-F1
#
_cell.length_a   1.000
_cell.length_b   1.000
_cell.length_c   1.000
_cell.angle_alpha   90.00
_cell.angle_beta   90.00
_cell.angle_gamma   90.00
#
_symmetry.space_group_name_H-M   'P 1'
#
loop_
_entity.id
_entity.type
_entity.pdbx_description
1 polymer ?
#
loop_
_entity_poly.entity_id
_entity_poly.type
_entity_poly.pdbx_seq_one_letter_code
_entity_poly.pdbx_strand_id
1 'polypeptide(L)'
;MLGPGIDVRWDSLPGVETDFRGTLVDAMAAAIGAEDPGARLLPYMLSASTDAKSFQRLGIRHFGFAPLRLPPELDFTALFHGVDERVPVAALTFGTRVLDRLLRNS
;
A
#
# COMPACT_ATOMS: atom_id res chain seq x y z
N MET A 1 -14.70 19.54 -29.43
CA MET A 1 -16.07 19.58 -28.89
C MET A 1 -16.59 18.16 -28.80
N LEU A 2 -17.22 17.77 -27.69
CA LEU A 2 -17.63 16.39 -27.41
C LEU A 2 -18.96 15.97 -28.08
N GLY A 3 -19.62 16.91 -28.77
CA GLY A 3 -20.91 16.71 -29.41
C GLY A 3 -22.05 17.44 -28.67
N PRO A 4 -23.21 17.63 -29.32
CA PRO A 4 -24.38 18.24 -28.69
C PRO A 4 -24.90 17.39 -27.52
N GLY A 5 -25.26 18.03 -26.41
CA GLY A 5 -25.86 17.36 -25.25
C GLY A 5 -24.90 16.60 -24.33
N ILE A 6 -23.58 16.76 -24.51
CA ILE A 6 -22.57 16.18 -23.61
C ILE A 6 -22.06 17.25 -22.63
N ASP A 7 -22.36 17.06 -21.35
CA ASP A 7 -21.75 17.82 -20.24
C ASP A 7 -20.61 17.00 -19.63
N VAL A 8 -19.46 17.64 -19.39
CA VAL A 8 -18.34 17.04 -18.65
C VAL A 8 -18.14 17.76 -17.34
N ARG A 9 -17.98 16.97 -16.28
CA ARG A 9 -17.55 17.44 -14.97
C ARG A 9 -16.27 16.72 -14.59
N TRP A 10 -15.32 17.47 -14.07
CA TRP A 10 -14.07 16.95 -13.56
C TRP A 10 -14.12 16.98 -12.04
N ASP A 11 -13.72 15.88 -11.42
CA ASP A 11 -13.46 15.82 -9.98
C ASP A 11 -12.07 15.22 -9.77
N SER A 12 -11.36 15.66 -8.74
CA SER A 12 -10.03 15.18 -8.43
C SER A 12 -9.72 15.29 -6.94
N LEU A 13 -8.92 14.36 -6.46
CA LEU A 13 -8.32 14.39 -5.13
C LEU A 13 -6.82 14.61 -5.27
N PRO A 14 -6.20 15.47 -4.43
CA PRO A 14 -4.78 15.75 -4.52
C PRO A 14 -3.93 14.48 -4.35
N GLY A 15 -2.71 14.51 -4.88
CA GLY A 15 -1.69 13.51 -4.55
C GLY A 15 -1.48 13.40 -3.04
N VAL A 16 -0.87 12.30 -2.63
CA VAL A 16 -0.44 12.09 -1.25
C VAL A 16 1.08 11.94 -1.28
N GLU A 17 1.76 12.71 -0.45
CA GLU A 17 3.21 12.64 -0.28
C GLU A 17 3.54 12.60 1.21
N THR A 18 4.54 11.79 1.57
CA THR A 18 5.09 11.72 2.92
C THR A 18 6.57 11.42 2.83
N ASP A 19 7.35 11.86 3.81
CA ASP A 19 8.75 11.47 3.93
C ASP A 19 8.88 9.99 4.35
N PHE A 20 9.91 9.30 3.87
CA PHE A 20 10.15 7.89 4.21
C PHE A 20 11.09 7.76 5.42
N ARG A 21 10.67 8.26 6.59
CA ARG A 21 11.48 8.30 7.83
C ARG A 21 10.67 8.22 9.13
N GLY A 22 11.33 7.98 10.26
CA GLY A 22 10.74 8.13 11.59
C GLY A 22 10.06 6.86 12.11
N THR A 23 9.51 6.96 13.32
CA THR A 23 9.18 5.80 14.17
C THR A 23 8.28 4.76 13.52
N LEU A 24 7.25 5.18 12.76
CA LEU A 24 6.38 4.24 12.05
C LEU A 24 7.13 3.48 10.93
N VAL A 25 8.03 4.14 10.21
CA VAL A 25 8.87 3.49 9.19
C VAL A 25 9.84 2.53 9.85
N ASP A 26 10.44 2.91 10.98
CA ASP A 26 11.35 2.06 11.75
C ASP A 26 10.62 0.81 12.30
N ALA A 27 9.39 0.97 12.79
CA ALA A 27 8.56 -0.14 13.27
C ALA A 27 8.14 -1.08 12.13
N MET A 28 7.75 -0.55 10.96
CA MET A 28 7.49 -1.36 9.76
C MET A 28 8.74 -2.13 9.33
N ALA A 29 9.92 -1.50 9.36
CA ALA A 29 11.19 -2.12 9.02
C ALA A 29 11.54 -3.26 10.00
N ALA A 30 11.38 -3.03 11.30
CA ALA A 30 11.64 -4.04 12.32
C ALA A 30 10.69 -5.24 12.20
N ALA A 31 9.39 -4.99 11.96
CA ALA A 31 8.40 -6.05 11.78
C ALA A 31 8.66 -6.92 10.55
N ILE A 32 9.04 -6.29 9.42
CA ILE A 32 9.45 -7.02 8.21
C ILE A 32 10.74 -7.80 8.47
N GLY A 33 11.76 -7.16 9.03
CA GLY A 33 13.07 -7.78 9.28
C GLY A 33 13.01 -8.98 10.23
N ALA A 34 12.06 -9.01 11.17
CA ALA A 34 11.84 -10.15 12.05
C ALA A 34 11.30 -11.40 11.33
N GLU A 35 10.60 -11.23 10.21
CA GLU A 35 10.05 -12.33 9.40
C GLU A 35 10.88 -12.60 8.13
N ASP A 36 11.64 -11.60 7.66
CA ASP A 36 12.58 -11.68 6.54
C ASP A 36 13.85 -10.84 6.82
N PRO A 37 14.88 -11.43 7.47
CA PRO A 37 16.11 -10.72 7.85
C PRO A 37 16.91 -10.14 6.67
N GLY A 38 16.68 -10.64 5.45
CA GLY A 38 17.35 -10.15 4.23
C GLY A 38 16.63 -8.97 3.57
N ALA A 39 15.42 -8.64 4.02
CA ALA A 39 14.59 -7.63 3.39
C ALA A 39 15.24 -6.24 3.41
N ARG A 40 15.02 -5.50 2.32
CA ARG A 40 15.39 -4.09 2.17
C ARG A 40 14.12 -3.31 1.85
N LEU A 41 13.85 -2.28 2.65
CA LEU A 41 12.70 -1.42 2.41
C LEU A 41 13.07 -0.34 1.39
N LEU A 42 12.13 -0.08 0.48
CA LEU A 42 12.25 0.96 -0.54
C LEU A 42 10.98 1.82 -0.51
N PRO A 43 11.08 3.15 -0.74
CA PRO A 43 9.91 3.97 -0.96
C PRO A 43 9.23 3.53 -2.26
N TYR A 44 7.91 3.30 -2.20
CA TYR A 44 7.11 2.87 -3.34
C TYR A 44 6.06 3.93 -3.67
N MET A 45 6.09 4.43 -4.90
CA MET A 45 5.08 5.33 -5.44
C MET A 45 3.97 4.53 -6.10
N LEU A 46 2.79 4.50 -5.47
CA LEU A 46 1.62 3.80 -5.99
C LEU A 46 0.77 4.75 -6.85
N SER A 47 0.62 4.44 -8.15
CA SER A 47 -0.28 5.17 -9.06
C SER A 47 -1.74 4.74 -8.90
N ALA A 48 -2.25 4.79 -7.66
CA ALA A 48 -3.64 4.45 -7.33
C ALA A 48 -4.22 5.42 -6.31
N SER A 49 -5.54 5.33 -6.09
CA SER A 49 -6.22 6.09 -5.04
C SER A 49 -6.34 5.24 -3.77
N THR A 50 -6.10 5.84 -2.61
CA THR A 50 -6.27 5.21 -1.29
C THR A 50 -6.90 6.18 -0.31
N ASP A 51 -7.39 5.66 0.83
CA ASP A 51 -8.03 6.47 1.89
C ASP A 51 -7.10 7.53 2.49
N ALA A 52 -5.79 7.39 2.27
CA ALA A 52 -4.75 8.39 2.51
C ALA A 52 -5.15 9.80 2.06
N LYS A 53 -5.83 9.91 0.91
CA LYS A 53 -6.26 11.20 0.35
C LYS A 53 -7.25 11.94 1.24
N SER A 54 -8.04 11.21 2.02
CA SER A 54 -8.96 11.75 3.02
C SER A 54 -8.21 12.01 4.33
N PHE A 55 -7.38 11.08 4.78
CA PHE A 55 -6.64 11.20 6.04
C PHE A 55 -5.63 12.35 6.06
N GLN A 56 -4.99 12.69 4.93
CA GLN A 56 -4.08 13.84 4.87
C GLN A 56 -4.79 15.16 5.24
N ARG A 57 -6.09 15.30 4.94
CA ARG A 57 -6.88 16.50 5.27
C ARG A 57 -7.08 16.67 6.76
N LEU A 58 -6.94 15.57 7.52
CA LEU A 58 -7.01 15.54 8.98
C LEU A 58 -5.63 15.73 9.63
N GLY A 59 -4.57 15.93 8.84
CA GLY A 59 -3.19 16.00 9.35
C GLY A 59 -2.63 14.65 9.82
N ILE A 60 -3.29 13.55 9.49
CA ILE A 60 -2.84 12.20 9.86
C ILE A 60 -1.78 11.75 8.85
N ARG A 61 -0.55 11.58 9.31
CA ARG A 61 0.51 10.93 8.52
C ARG A 61 0.21 9.43 8.39
N HIS A 62 0.36 8.88 7.19
CA HIS A 62 -0.04 7.51 6.89
C HIS A 62 0.89 6.86 5.87
N PHE A 63 0.92 5.52 5.89
CA PHE A 63 1.61 4.69 4.91
C PHE A 63 0.67 3.55 4.52
N GLY A 64 0.68 3.18 3.24
CA GLY A 64 0.11 1.90 2.83
C GLY A 64 0.98 0.75 3.35
N PHE A 65 0.39 -0.22 4.03
CA PHE A 65 1.11 -1.36 4.58
C PHE A 65 0.35 -2.67 4.36
N ALA A 66 0.78 -3.42 3.34
CA ALA A 66 0.24 -4.72 2.99
C ALA A 66 1.41 -5.71 2.77
N PRO A 67 1.99 -6.27 3.84
CA PRO A 67 3.26 -7.02 3.80
C PRO A 67 3.08 -8.42 3.20
N LEU A 68 2.83 -8.51 1.90
CA LEU A 68 2.70 -9.78 1.19
C LEU A 68 4.06 -10.24 0.67
N ARG A 69 4.48 -11.46 1.03
CA ARG A 69 5.64 -12.11 0.40
C ARG A 69 5.21 -12.84 -0.86
N LEU A 70 5.30 -12.15 -1.99
CA LEU A 70 4.82 -12.61 -3.28
C LEU A 70 5.93 -13.34 -4.06
N PRO A 71 5.59 -14.38 -4.84
CA PRO A 71 6.55 -15.02 -5.73
C PRO A 71 6.84 -14.12 -6.96
N PRO A 72 8.05 -14.17 -7.52
CA PRO A 72 8.49 -13.23 -8.57
C PRO A 72 7.71 -13.35 -9.89
N GLU A 73 7.09 -14.50 -10.15
CA GLU A 73 6.28 -14.77 -11.34
C GLU A 73 4.83 -14.26 -11.25
N LEU A 74 4.37 -13.81 -10.08
CA LEU A 74 3.02 -13.30 -9.91
C LEU A 74 2.95 -11.83 -10.36
N ASP A 75 2.22 -11.56 -11.44
CA ASP A 75 1.84 -10.20 -11.82
C ASP A 75 0.77 -9.66 -10.87
N PHE A 76 1.21 -9.23 -9.69
CA PHE A 76 0.33 -8.76 -8.64
C PHE A 76 -0.44 -7.49 -9.05
N THR A 77 0.20 -6.62 -9.83
CA THR A 77 -0.43 -5.39 -10.31
C THR A 77 -1.61 -5.63 -11.23
N ALA A 78 -1.55 -6.65 -12.09
CA ALA A 78 -2.66 -7.03 -12.95
C ALA A 78 -3.85 -7.65 -12.21
N LEU A 79 -3.65 -8.10 -10.96
CA LEU A 79 -4.71 -8.73 -10.16
C LEU A 79 -5.62 -7.71 -9.46
N PHE A 80 -5.22 -6.44 -9.34
CA PHE A 80 -6.08 -5.41 -8.74
C PHE A 80 -7.36 -5.22 -9.55
N HIS A 81 -8.50 -5.68 -9.00
CA HIS A 81 -9.80 -5.69 -9.67
C HIS A 81 -9.83 -6.51 -10.98
N GLY A 82 -8.84 -7.38 -11.17
CA GLY A 82 -8.71 -8.22 -12.35
C GLY A 82 -9.66 -9.43 -12.29
N VAL A 83 -9.80 -10.10 -13.43
CA VAL A 83 -10.40 -11.43 -13.45
C VAL A 83 -9.48 -12.38 -12.68
N ASP A 84 -10.07 -13.24 -11.83
CA ASP A 84 -9.32 -14.19 -10.99
C ASP A 84 -8.32 -13.51 -10.03
N GLU A 85 -8.72 -12.37 -9.45
CA GLU A 85 -8.02 -11.71 -8.34
C GLU A 85 -7.77 -12.73 -7.21
N ARG A 86 -6.50 -12.91 -6.86
CA ARG A 86 -6.06 -13.91 -5.90
C ARG A 86 -4.75 -13.54 -5.23
N VAL A 87 -4.44 -14.22 -4.15
CA VAL A 87 -3.18 -14.07 -3.42
C VAL A 87 -2.73 -15.44 -2.90
N PRO A 88 -1.43 -15.74 -2.89
CA PRO A 88 -0.94 -16.97 -2.27
C PRO A 88 -1.28 -17.01 -0.77
N VAL A 89 -1.83 -18.13 -0.30
CA VAL A 89 -2.14 -18.31 1.14
C VAL A 89 -0.89 -18.12 2.00
N ALA A 90 0.28 -18.58 1.53
CA ALA A 90 1.54 -18.37 2.23
C ALA A 90 1.92 -16.88 2.37
N ALA A 91 1.55 -16.03 1.39
CA ALA A 91 1.78 -14.59 1.45
C ALA A 91 0.85 -13.92 2.48
N LEU A 92 -0.41 -14.36 2.58
CA LEU A 92 -1.33 -13.94 3.63
C LEU A 92 -0.82 -14.33 5.02
N THR A 93 -0.41 -15.59 5.20
CA THR A 93 0.11 -16.06 6.50
C THR A 93 1.36 -15.29 6.91
N PHE A 94 2.27 -15.00 5.97
CA PHE A 94 3.43 -14.14 6.22
C PHE A 94 2.99 -12.73 6.63
N GLY A 95 2.11 -12.10 5.84
CA GLY A 95 1.68 -10.73 6.08
C GLY A 95 0.94 -10.56 7.41
N THR A 96 0.14 -11.53 7.82
CA THR A 96 -0.52 -11.53 9.13
C THR A 96 0.49 -11.52 10.28
N ARG A 97 1.58 -12.30 10.20
CA ARG A 97 2.63 -12.29 11.24
C ARG A 97 3.39 -10.97 11.28
N VAL A 98 3.71 -10.40 10.11
CA VAL A 98 4.35 -9.07 10.04
C VAL A 98 3.44 -8.00 10.64
N LEU A 99 2.15 -7.99 10.29
CA LEU A 99 1.18 -7.02 10.81
C LEU A 99 0.97 -7.19 12.32
N ASP A 100 0.85 -8.43 12.82
CA ASP A 100 0.74 -8.70 14.27
C ASP A 100 1.98 -8.20 15.03
N ARG A 101 3.18 -8.42 14.50
CA ARG A 101 4.42 -7.88 15.09
C ARG A 101 4.45 -6.37 15.09
N LEU A 102 4.02 -5.72 14.01
CA LEU A 102 3.93 -4.27 13.97
C LEU A 102 3.03 -3.80 15.11
N LEU A 103 1.79 -4.27 15.16
CA LEU A 103 0.78 -3.80 16.13
C LEU A 103 1.17 -4.07 17.60
N ARG A 104 1.93 -5.13 17.88
CA ARG A 104 2.38 -5.46 19.25
C ARG A 104 3.62 -4.70 19.71
N ASN A 105 4.43 -4.21 18.76
CA ASN A 105 5.73 -3.58 19.04
C ASN A 105 5.79 -2.12 18.55
N SER A 106 4.64 -1.51 18.23
CA SER A 106 4.49 -0.10 17.87
C SER A 106 4.28 0.78 19.08
#